data_AF-A0A389MCK4-F1
#
_entry.id   AF-A0A389MCK4-F1
#
_cell.length_a   1.000
_cell.length_b   1.000
_cell.length_c   1.000
_cell.angle_alpha   90.00
_cell.angle_beta   90.00
_cell.angle_gamma   90.00
#
_symmetry.space_group_name_H-M   'P 1'
#
loop_
_entity.id
_entity.type
_entity.pdbx_description
1 polymer ?
#
loop_
_entity_poly.entity_id
_entity_poly.type
_entity_poly.pdbx_seq_one_letter_code
_entity_poly.pdbx_strand_id
1 'polypeptide(L)' 'MVPLVPLVRLADLPPKKLCPLLKIQHRHYVAMTPMLGGVPQREIGEWIKQLDGEIYAVKNAFDFLLNGI' A
#
# COMPACT_ATOMS: atom_id res chain seq x y z
N MET A 1 -8.03 -3.47 4.35
CA MET A 1 -6.57 -3.53 4.55
C MET A 1 -5.90 -3.67 3.19
N VAL A 2 -4.77 -2.99 2.97
CA VAL A 2 -3.96 -3.12 1.76
C VAL A 2 -2.62 -3.74 2.15
N PRO A 3 -2.21 -4.88 1.56
CA PRO A 3 -0.93 -5.50 1.90
C PRO A 3 0.24 -4.69 1.36
N LEU A 4 1.34 -4.67 2.13
CA LEU A 4 2.60 -4.04 1.75
C LEU A 4 3.62 -5.10 1.40
N VAL A 5 4.15 -5.04 0.17
CA VAL A 5 5.18 -5.98 -0.30
C VAL A 5 6.52 -5.25 -0.39
N PRO A 6 7.61 -5.78 0.20
CA PRO A 6 8.93 -5.17 0.03
C PRO A 6 9.29 -5.06 -1.46
N LEU A 7 9.76 -3.89 -1.89
CA LEU A 7 10.12 -3.65 -3.30
C LEU A 7 11.13 -4.68 -3.82
N VAL A 8 12.08 -5.06 -2.97
CA VAL A 8 13.13 -6.06 -3.28
C VAL A 8 12.61 -7.47 -3.56
N ARG A 9 11.34 -7.76 -3.28
CA ARG A 9 10.71 -9.07 -3.55
C ARG A 9 9.93 -9.09 -4.87
N LEU A 10 9.83 -7.96 -5.57
CA LEU A 10 9.12 -7.88 -6.84
C LEU A 10 10.10 -8.10 -7.99
N ALA A 11 9.73 -8.98 -8.92
CA ALA A 11 10.48 -9.18 -10.16
C ALA A 11 10.39 -7.95 -11.07
N ASP A 12 9.20 -7.32 -11.10
CA ASP A 12 8.90 -6.15 -11.93
C ASP A 12 8.26 -5.02 -11.12
N LEU A 13 8.38 -3.79 -11.61
CA LEU A 13 7.77 -2.62 -11.00
C LEU A 13 6.26 -2.56 -11.34
N PRO A 14 5.38 -2.56 -10.33
CA PRO A 14 3.95 -2.46 -10.57
C PRO A 14 3.53 -1.03 -10.98
N PRO A 15 2.32 -0.85 -11.53
CA PRO A 15 1.86 0.45 -12.00
C PRO A 15 1.80 1.47 -10.87
N LYS A 16 2.64 2.51 -10.93
CA LYS A 16 2.82 3.50 -9.84
C LYS A 16 1.53 4.18 -9.38
N LYS A 17 0.58 4.40 -10.30
CA LYS A 17 -0.73 5.02 -9.98
C LYS A 17 -1.58 4.14 -9.07
N LEU A 18 -1.52 2.83 -9.28
CA LEU A 18 -2.33 1.85 -8.57
C LEU A 18 -1.59 1.24 -7.38
N CYS A 19 -0.27 1.14 -7.47
CA CYS A 19 0.59 0.52 -6.47
C CYS A 19 1.64 1.52 -5.99
N PRO A 20 1.29 2.46 -5.08
CA PRO A 20 2.20 3.51 -4.66
C PRO A 20 3.38 2.94 -3.86
N LEU A 21 4.55 3.57 -4.02
CA LEU A 21 5.76 3.25 -3.27
C LEU A 21 5.78 4.04 -1.96
N LEU A 22 5.92 3.32 -0.85
CA LEU A 22 5.91 3.84 0.51
C LEU A 22 7.26 3.57 1.19
N LYS A 23 7.69 4.49 2.05
CA LYS A 23 8.92 4.34 2.84
C LYS A 23 8.59 4.09 4.31
N ILE A 24 8.94 2.91 4.80
CA ILE A 24 8.71 2.49 6.19
C ILE A 24 10.05 2.05 6.78
N GLN A 25 10.47 2.67 7.89
CA GLN A 25 11.74 2.37 8.57
C GLN A 25 12.93 2.23 7.58
N HIS A 26 13.08 3.20 6.67
CA HIS A 26 14.12 3.25 5.63
C HIS A 26 14.05 2.18 4.53
N ARG A 27 13.02 1.33 4.52
CA ARG A 27 12.77 0.34 3.48
C ARG A 27 11.63 0.76 2.58
N HIS A 28 11.71 0.37 1.31
CA HIS A 28 10.70 0.64 0.31
C HIS A 28 9.72 -0.52 0.22
N TYR A 29 8.44 -0.20 0.32
CA TYR A 29 7.32 -1.13 0.18
C TYR A 29 6.38 -0.64 -0.90
N VAL A 30 5.76 -1.56 -1.61
CA VAL A 30 4.68 -1.28 -2.54
C VAL A 30 3.37 -1.62 -1.86
N ALA A 31 2.44 -0.66 -1.83
CA ALA A 31 1.06 -0.94 -1.45
C ALA A 31 0.32 -1.61 -2.60
N MET A 32 -0.11 -2.85 -2.41
CA MET A 32 -0.82 -3.62 -3.44
C MET A 32 -2.31 -3.32 -3.39
N THR A 33 -2.70 -2.12 -3.78
CA THR A 33 -4.10 -1.64 -3.73
C THR A 33 -5.11 -2.60 -4.40
N PRO A 34 -4.80 -3.32 -5.51
CA PRO A 34 -5.71 -4.32 -6.08
C PRO A 34 -6.01 -5.51 -5.17
N MET A 35 -5.16 -5.78 -4.17
CA MET A 35 -5.33 -6.84 -3.19
C MET A 35 -6.06 -6.35 -1.92
N LEU A 36 -6.77 -5.23 -2.01
CA LEU A 36 -7.60 -4.72 -0.91
C LEU A 36 -8.56 -5.81 -0.42
N GLY A 37 -8.57 -6.04 0.88
CA GLY A 37 -9.51 -6.96 1.52
C GLY A 37 -9.78 -6.64 2.98
N GLY A 38 -10.85 -7.20 3.53
CA GLY A 38 -11.09 -7.21 4.97
C GLY A 38 -10.11 -8.15 5.68
N VAL A 39 -9.78 -7.84 6.93
CA VAL A 39 -8.98 -8.71 7.81
C VAL A 39 -9.67 -8.79 9.18
N PRO A 40 -9.84 -9.99 9.75
CA PRO A 40 -10.40 -10.14 11.10
C PRO A 40 -9.60 -9.37 12.14
N GLN A 41 -10.27 -8.72 13.09
CA GLN A 41 -9.60 -7.88 14.09
C GLN A 41 -8.52 -8.64 14.90
N ARG A 42 -8.73 -9.94 15.16
CA ARG A 42 -7.78 -10.83 15.85
C ARG A 42 -6.46 -11.07 15.09
N GLU A 43 -6.41 -10.76 13.80
CA GLU A 43 -5.21 -10.90 12.95
C GLU A 43 -4.44 -9.59 12.82
N ILE A 44 -4.97 -8.48 13.36
CA ILE A 44 -4.30 -7.19 13.37
C ILE A 44 -3.24 -7.21 14.47
N GLY A 45 -1.97 -7.16 14.05
CA GLY A 45 -0.83 -7.08 14.96
C GLY A 45 -0.58 -5.67 15.48
N GLU A 46 0.59 -5.50 16.09
CA GLU A 46 1.04 -4.24 16.67
C GLU A 46 1.09 -3.09 15.64
N TRP A 47 0.80 -1.88 16.12
CA TRP A 47 0.95 -0.67 15.31
C TRP A 47 2.43 -0.31 15.19
N ILE A 48 2.91 -0.13 13.96
CA ILE A 48 4.34 0.11 13.68
C ILE A 48 4.63 1.55 13.27
N LYS A 49 3.77 2.14 12.43
CA LYS A 49 3.94 3.50 11.88
C LYS A 49 2.61 3.98 11.31
N GLN A 50 2.34 5.27 11.45
CA GLN A 50 1.30 5.99 10.73
C GLN A 50 1.85 6.66 9.47
N LEU A 51 1.05 6.65 8.40
CA LEU A 51 1.44 7.02 7.04
C LEU A 51 0.81 8.34 6.58
N ASP A 52 0.64 9.30 7.48
CA ASP A 52 -0.04 10.57 7.17
C ASP A 52 0.69 11.36 6.08
N GLY A 53 2.02 11.28 6.03
CA GLY A 53 2.83 11.94 5.00
C GLY A 53 2.64 11.34 3.60
N GLU A 54 2.11 10.12 3.52
CA GLU A 54 1.89 9.36 2.30
C GLU A 54 0.39 9.26 1.93
N ILE A 55 -0.49 9.93 2.69
CA ILE A 55 -1.95 9.80 2.59
C ILE A 55 -2.49 10.11 1.18
N TYR A 56 -1.93 11.12 0.50
CA TYR A 56 -2.36 11.48 -0.85
C TYR A 56 -2.02 10.40 -1.88
N ALA A 57 -0.85 9.75 -1.76
CA ALA A 57 -0.46 8.68 -2.67
C ALA A 57 -1.38 7.46 -2.51
N VAL A 58 -1.73 7.14 -1.26
CA VAL A 58 -2.67 6.06 -0.96
C VAL A 58 -4.07 6.41 -1.47
N LYS A 59 -4.60 7.59 -1.11
CA LYS A 59 -5.93 8.06 -1.58
C LYS A 59 -6.04 8.03 -3.11
N ASN A 60 -5.06 8.57 -3.83
CA ASN A 60 -5.08 8.59 -5.29
C ASN A 60 -5.09 7.17 -5.88
N ALA A 61 -4.41 6.20 -5.26
CA ALA A 61 -4.45 4.82 -5.71
C ALA A 61 -5.83 4.17 -5.50
N PHE A 62 -6.53 4.54 -4.42
CA PHE A 62 -7.93 4.13 -4.21
C PHE A 62 -8.88 4.79 -5.19
N ASP A 63 -8.73 6.10 -5.44
CA ASP A 63 -9.52 6.83 -6.43
C ASP A 63 -9.34 6.21 -7.82
N PHE A 64 -8.11 5.88 -8.19
CA PHE A 64 -7.80 5.21 -9.45
C PHE A 64 -8.37 3.79 -9.51
N LEU A 65 -8.31 3.02 -8.42
CA LEU A 65 -8.88 1.67 -8.37
C LEU A 65 -10.41 1.69 -8.56
N LEU A 66 -11.10 2.64 -7.92
CA LEU A 66 -12.56 2.67 -7.88
C LEU A 66 -13.17 3.43 -9.07
N ASN A 67 -12.52 4.50 -9.51
CA ASN A 67 -13.07 5.44 -10.49
C ASN A 67 -12.26 5.48 -11.80
N GLY A 68 -11.08 4.87 -11.85
CA GLY A 68 -10.21 4.86 -13.05
C GLY A 68 -9.52 6.19 -13.37
N ILE A 69 -9.64 7.20 -12.50
CA ILE A 69 -9.07 8.56 -12.68
C ILE A 69 -7.88 8.81 -11.75
#